data_AF-A0A2V7H5U6-F1
#
_entry.id   AF-A0A2V7H5U6-F1
#
_cell.length_a   1.000
_cell.length_b   1.000
_cell.length_c   1.000
_cell.angle_alpha   90.00
_cell.angle_beta   90.00
_cell.angle_gamma   90.00
#
_symmetry.space_group_name_H-M   'P 1'
#
loop_
_entity.id
_entity.type
_entity.pdbx_description
1 polymer ?
#
loop_
_entity_poly.entity_id
_entity_poly.type
_entity_poly.pdbx_seq_one_letter_code
_entity_poly.pdbx_strand_id
1 'polypeptide(L)' 'LRDVPLFVGYMKKVWASTEEYVKALSPAELDRKVALKFVGEMPVARVLAMVGITHGFTHFGEIELARTLVGAK' A
#
# COMPACT_ATOMS: atom_id res chain seq x y z
N LEU A 1 -7.53 4.59 -14.83
CA LEU A 1 -8.28 3.36 -14.49
C LEU A 1 -9.45 3.24 -15.46
N ARG A 2 -9.60 2.15 -16.22
CA ARG A 2 -10.65 2.04 -17.25
C ARG A 2 -11.83 1.13 -16.87
N ASP A 3 -11.63 0.29 -15.86
CA ASP A 3 -12.65 -0.63 -15.32
C ASP A 3 -12.60 -0.56 -13.78
N VAL A 4 -13.57 0.13 -13.20
CA VAL A 4 -13.65 0.35 -11.74
C VAL A 4 -14.03 -0.94 -11.01
N PRO A 5 -15.07 -1.70 -11.43
CA PRO A 5 -15.39 -2.99 -10.80
C PRO A 5 -14.21 -3.97 -10.75
N LEU A 6 -13.45 -4.10 -11.84
CA LEU A 6 -12.27 -4.97 -11.89
C LEU A 6 -11.22 -4.52 -10.86
N PHE A 7 -10.96 -3.22 -10.78
CA PHE A 7 -10.02 -2.66 -9.81
C PHE A 7 -10.45 -2.91 -8.37
N VAL A 8 -11.74 -2.72 -8.05
CA VAL A 8 -12.27 -3.03 -6.71
C VAL A 8 -12.07 -4.50 -6.36
N GLY A 9 -12.35 -5.40 -7.31
CA GLY A 9 -12.12 -6.84 -7.13
C GLY A 9 -10.64 -7.17 -6.88
N TYR A 10 -9.73 -6.54 -7.62
CA TYR A 10 -8.29 -6.66 -7.41
C TYR A 10 -7.87 -6.16 -6.02
N MET A 11 -8.30 -4.96 -5.62
CA MET A 11 -7.93 -4.38 -4.33
C MET A 11 -8.39 -5.21 -3.14
N LYS A 12 -9.58 -5.82 -3.21
CA LYS A 12 -10.05 -6.77 -2.19
C LYS A 12 -9.11 -7.98 -2.03
N LYS A 13 -8.60 -8.53 -3.15
CA LYS A 13 -7.64 -9.64 -3.12
C LYS A 13 -6.29 -9.21 -2.58
N VAL A 14 -5.79 -8.03 -2.95
CA VAL A 14 -4.56 -7.46 -2.41
C VAL A 14 -4.66 -7.28 -0.90
N TRP A 15 -5.80 -6.76 -0.41
CA TRP A 15 -6.01 -6.57 1.02
C TRP A 15 -5.99 -7.89 1.78
N ALA A 16 -6.76 -8.89 1.32
CA ALA A 16 -6.76 -10.22 1.91
C ALA A 16 -5.34 -10.83 1.93
N SER A 17 -4.61 -10.75 0.82
CA SER A 17 -3.23 -11.26 0.77
C SER A 17 -2.27 -10.50 1.70
N THR A 18 -2.47 -9.20 1.87
CA THR A 18 -1.67 -8.38 2.78
C THR A 18 -1.93 -8.75 4.22
N GLU A 19 -3.20 -8.94 4.60
CA GLU A 19 -3.57 -9.38 5.95
C GLU A 19 -2.93 -10.73 6.29
N GLU A 20 -3.02 -11.71 5.38
CA GLU A 20 -2.40 -13.02 5.59
C GLU A 20 -0.88 -12.93 5.70
N TYR A 21 -0.23 -12.09 4.88
CA TYR A 21 1.21 -11.84 4.97
C TYR A 21 1.59 -11.23 6.32
N VAL A 22 0.88 -10.19 6.78
CA VAL A 22 1.17 -9.50 8.03
C VAL A 22 0.95 -10.42 9.24
N LYS A 23 -0.10 -11.24 9.25
CA LYS A 23 -0.36 -12.22 10.32
C LYS A 23 0.73 -13.29 10.41
N ALA A 24 1.34 -13.64 9.28
CA ALA A 24 2.39 -14.66 9.22
C ALA A 24 3.77 -14.14 9.63
N LEU A 25 3.98 -12.82 9.71
CA LEU A 25 5.28 -12.24 10.06
C LEU A 25 5.65 -12.50 11.52
N SER A 26 6.84 -13.05 11.71
CA SER A 26 7.54 -13.03 12.99
C SER A 26 8.28 -11.69 13.21
N PRO A 27 8.58 -11.32 14.47
CA PRO A 27 9.35 -10.11 14.76
C PRO A 27 10.72 -10.06 14.05
N ALA A 28 11.42 -11.19 13.94
CA ALA A 28 12.73 -11.23 13.28
C ALA A 28 12.65 -10.96 11.76
N GLU A 29 11.52 -11.26 11.12
CA GLU A 29 11.33 -10.98 9.70
C GLU A 29 11.19 -9.49 9.40
N LEU A 30 10.88 -8.67 10.39
CA LEU A 30 10.81 -7.21 10.23
C LEU A 30 12.18 -6.60 9.88
N ASP A 31 13.27 -7.25 10.30
CA ASP A 31 14.65 -6.85 10.00
C ASP A 31 15.17 -7.39 8.67
N ARG A 32 14.46 -8.34 8.04
CA ARG A 32 14.84 -8.89 6.73
C ARG A 32 14.94 -7.76 5.71
N LYS A 33 16.08 -7.66 5.04
CA LYS A 33 16.27 -6.69 3.97
C LYS A 33 15.55 -7.13 2.70
N VAL A 34 14.93 -6.18 2.03
CA VAL A 34 14.25 -6.37 0.75
C VAL A 34 14.77 -5.33 -0.22
N ALA A 35 15.23 -5.78 -1.38
CA ALA A 35 15.68 -4.90 -2.45
C ALA A 35 14.48 -4.33 -3.21
N LEU A 36 14.39 -3.00 -3.28
CA LEU A 36 13.37 -2.28 -4.04
C LEU A 36 14.01 -1.47 -5.15
N LYS A 37 13.42 -1.53 -6.34
CA LYS A 37 13.98 -0.96 -7.58
C LYS A 37 14.37 0.52 -7.49
N PHE A 38 13.62 1.33 -6.74
CA PHE A 38 13.77 2.80 -6.74
C PHE A 38 14.34 3.39 -5.45
N VAL A 39 14.42 2.61 -4.38
CA VAL A 39 14.76 3.10 -3.04
C VAL A 39 15.84 2.26 -2.35
N GLY A 40 16.44 1.31 -3.08
CA GLY A 40 17.51 0.44 -2.58
C GLY A 40 17.00 -0.67 -1.65
N GLU A 41 17.89 -1.22 -0.85
CA GLU A 41 17.56 -2.22 0.17
C GLU A 41 17.09 -1.57 1.47
N MET A 42 16.02 -2.11 2.06
CA MET A 42 15.58 -1.70 3.39
C MET A 42 14.89 -2.84 4.16
N PRO A 43 14.82 -2.76 5.50
CA PRO A 43 14.10 -3.75 6.30
C PRO A 43 12.60 -3.80 5.94
N VAL A 44 11.98 -4.98 6.04
CA VAL A 44 10.53 -5.17 5.83
C VAL A 44 9.72 -4.15 6.63
N ALA A 45 10.08 -3.89 7.88
CA ALA A 45 9.39 -2.88 8.70
C ALA A 45 9.35 -1.50 8.03
N ARG A 46 10.47 -1.07 7.44
CA ARG A 46 10.55 0.21 6.74
C ARG A 46 9.74 0.20 5.44
N VAL A 47 9.71 -0.92 4.72
CA VAL A 47 8.85 -1.05 3.53
C VAL A 47 7.37 -0.89 3.92
N LEU A 48 6.92 -1.60 4.94
CA LEU A 48 5.54 -1.52 5.41
C LEU A 48 5.17 -0.10 5.87
N ALA A 49 6.03 0.54 6.67
CA ALA A 49 5.79 1.88 7.16
C ALA A 49 5.82 2.94 6.03
N MET A 50 6.86 2.96 5.22
CA MET A 50 7.08 4.00 4.21
C MET A 50 6.17 3.84 3.00
N VAL A 51 6.10 2.62 2.45
CA VAL A 51 5.37 2.34 1.20
C VAL A 51 3.93 1.91 1.49
N GLY A 52 3.77 0.97 2.41
CA GLY A 52 2.45 0.40 2.73
C GLY A 52 1.51 1.38 3.43
N ILE A 53 2.05 2.21 4.33
CA ILE A 53 1.26 3.15 5.13
C ILE A 53 1.44 4.58 4.58
N THR A 54 2.61 5.19 4.79
CA THR A 54 2.78 6.64 4.54
C THR A 54 2.48 7.03 3.10
N HIS A 55 3.08 6.37 2.12
CA HIS A 55 2.86 6.66 0.71
C HIS A 55 1.39 6.44 0.28
N GLY A 56 0.77 5.36 0.75
CA GLY A 56 -0.64 5.08 0.49
C GLY A 56 -1.57 6.18 1.00
N PHE A 57 -1.34 6.65 2.24
CA PHE A 57 -2.11 7.75 2.82
C PHE A 57 -1.87 9.10 2.12
N THR A 58 -0.66 9.36 1.62
CA THR A 58 -0.39 10.55 0.80
C THR A 58 -1.28 10.56 -0.46
N HIS A 59 -1.32 9.45 -1.21
CA HIS A 59 -2.17 9.34 -2.39
C HIS A 59 -3.67 9.42 -2.05
N PHE A 60 -4.07 8.90 -0.90
CA PHE A 60 -5.45 9.05 -0.43
C PHE A 60 -5.81 10.54 -0.25
N GLY A 61 -4.94 11.33 0.39
CA GLY A 61 -5.13 12.77 0.52
C GLY A 61 -5.19 13.51 -0.83
N GLU A 62 -4.34 13.13 -1.79
CA GLU A 62 -4.36 13.68 -3.15
C GLU A 62 -5.69 13.37 -3.88
N ILE A 63 -6.22 12.15 -3.71
CA ILE A 63 -7.50 11.75 -4.27
C ILE A 63 -8.65 12.53 -3.64
N GLU A 64 -8.65 12.71 -2.31
CA GLU A 64 -9.67 13.51 -1.62
C GLU A 64 -9.66 14.97 -2.06
N LEU A 65 -8.48 15.55 -2.23
CA LEU A 65 -8.33 16.89 -2.81
C LEU A 65 -8.90 16.94 -4.24
N ALA A 66 -8.52 15.98 -5.09
CA ALA A 66 -9.00 15.92 -6.47
C ALA A 66 -10.54 15.75 -6.55
N ARG A 67 -11.12 14.88 -5.71
CA ARG A 67 -12.58 14.70 -5.58
C ARG A 67 -13.27 16.02 -5.24
N THR A 68 -12.72 16.76 -4.29
CA THR A 68 -13.24 18.07 -3.88
C THR A 68 -13.20 19.09 -5.03
N LEU A 69 -12.09 19.16 -5.77
CA LEU A 69 -11.92 20.10 -6.89
C LEU A 69 -12.90 19.88 -8.04
N VAL A 70 -13.37 18.64 -8.24
CA VAL A 70 -14.38 18.30 -9.26
C VAL A 70 -15.81 18.32 -8.72
N GLY A 71 -16.01 18.75 -7.47
CA GLY A 71 -17.34 18.79 -6.83
C GLY A 71 -17.93 17.41 -6.53
N ALA A 72 -17.12 16.35 -6.57
CA ALA A 72 -17.55 15.03 -6.14
C ALA A 72 -17.62 15.01 -4.60
N LYS A 73 -18.80 14.72 -4.07
CA LYS A 73 -19.01 14.47 -2.64
C LYS A 73 -18.71 13.01 -2.35
#